data_AF-A0A2E5ZGQ4-F1
#
_entry.id   AF-A0A2E5ZGQ4-F1
#
_cell.length_a   1.000
_cell.length_b   1.000
_cell.length_c   1.000
_cell.angle_alpha   90.00
_cell.angle_beta   90.00
_cell.angle_gamma   90.00
#
_symmetry.space_group_name_H-M   'P 1'
#
loop_
_entity.id
_entity.type
_entity.pdbx_description
1 polymer ?
#
loop_
_entity_poly.entity_id
_entity_poly.type
_entity_poly.pdbx_seq_one_letter_code
_entity_poly.pdbx_strand_id
1 'polypeptide(L)'
;MFHHETHVLPAPQEDHARFHEHLMRRNRDLVGAAFCIGEEDAVLLVGAVPATTVDDAELDRILGTVWTAIERCFRPALRIGFASRFMG
;
A
#
# COMPACT_ATOMS: atom_id res chain seq x y z
N MET A 1 12.88 12.30 11.02
CA MET A 1 11.53 12.00 10.49
C MET A 1 11.20 10.58 10.95
N PHE A 2 9.98 10.32 11.41
CA PHE A 2 9.53 8.98 11.77
C PHE A 2 9.02 8.31 10.50
N HIS A 3 9.73 7.28 10.05
CA HIS A 3 9.38 6.50 8.87
C HIS A 3 8.67 5.22 9.27
N HIS A 4 7.67 4.85 8.50
CA HIS A 4 6.97 3.59 8.66
C HIS A 4 6.69 2.99 7.29
N GLU A 5 6.75 1.68 7.22
CA GLU A 5 6.47 0.92 6.01
C GLU A 5 5.83 -0.41 6.34
N THR A 6 5.09 -0.95 5.38
CA THR A 6 4.53 -2.29 5.47
C THR A 6 4.48 -2.94 4.10
N HIS A 7 4.73 -4.26 4.10
CA HIS A 7 4.68 -5.07 2.90
C HIS A 7 3.23 -5.45 2.58
N VAL A 8 2.75 -5.09 1.40
CA VAL A 8 1.35 -5.27 1.00
C VAL A 8 1.18 -6.50 0.12
N LEU A 9 1.96 -6.59 -0.97
CA LEU A 9 1.88 -7.67 -1.96
C LEU A 9 3.27 -7.92 -2.56
N PRO A 10 3.60 -9.17 -2.95
CA PRO A 10 4.76 -9.42 -3.79
C PRO A 10 4.56 -8.82 -5.20
N ALA A 11 5.57 -8.90 -6.05
CA ALA A 11 5.45 -8.50 -7.45
C ALA A 11 4.23 -9.15 -8.13
N PRO A 12 3.44 -8.38 -8.91
CA PRO A 12 2.36 -8.96 -9.69
C PRO A 12 2.92 -9.99 -10.68
N GLN A 13 2.16 -11.05 -10.93
CA GLN A 13 2.51 -12.09 -11.89
C GLN A 13 1.77 -11.92 -13.22
N GLU A 14 0.72 -11.09 -13.22
CA GLU A 14 -0.22 -10.86 -14.32
C GLU A 14 -0.54 -9.35 -14.42
N ASP A 15 -0.88 -8.88 -15.62
CA ASP A 15 -1.39 -7.52 -15.92
C ASP A 15 -0.72 -6.37 -15.13
N HIS A 16 0.62 -6.32 -15.19
CA HIS A 16 1.47 -5.40 -14.42
C HIS A 16 1.10 -3.93 -14.64
N ALA A 17 0.79 -3.54 -15.87
CA ALA A 17 0.44 -2.16 -16.21
C ALA A 17 -0.83 -1.71 -15.47
N ARG A 18 -1.89 -2.51 -15.54
CA ARG A 18 -3.15 -2.23 -14.84
C ARG A 18 -3.00 -2.33 -13.34
N PHE A 19 -2.16 -3.26 -12.85
CA PHE A 19 -1.86 -3.40 -11.44
C PHE A 19 -1.21 -2.12 -10.88
N HIS A 20 -0.15 -1.63 -11.51
CA HIS A 20 0.52 -0.40 -11.07
C HIS A 20 -0.34 0.85 -11.28
N GLU A 21 -1.10 0.94 -12.37
CA GLU A 21 -2.05 2.04 -12.59
C GLU A 21 -3.07 2.13 -11.45
N HIS A 22 -3.62 1.00 -11.02
CA HIS A 22 -4.55 0.91 -9.91
C HIS A 22 -3.95 1.40 -8.58
N LEU A 23 -2.68 1.05 -8.31
CA LEU A 23 -1.96 1.56 -7.13
C LEU A 23 -1.72 3.06 -7.22
N MET A 24 -1.25 3.56 -8.38
CA MET A 24 -1.01 4.99 -8.58
C MET A 24 -2.29 5.82 -8.42
N ARG A 25 -3.43 5.34 -8.93
CA ARG A 25 -4.72 6.01 -8.77
C ARG A 25 -5.11 6.16 -7.30
N ARG A 26 -4.77 5.18 -6.46
CA ARG A 26 -5.04 5.23 -5.01
C ARG A 26 -4.16 6.20 -4.24
N ASN A 27 -2.93 6.43 -4.68
CA ASN A 27 -2.05 7.41 -4.04
C ASN A 27 -2.66 8.80 -4.00
N ARG A 28 -3.57 9.15 -4.92
CA ARG A 28 -4.32 10.41 -4.90
C ARG A 28 -5.12 10.62 -3.62
N ASP A 29 -5.68 9.55 -3.07
CA ASP A 29 -6.62 9.63 -1.94
C ASP A 29 -5.94 9.35 -0.60
N LEU A 30 -4.64 9.06 -0.60
CA LEU A 30 -3.85 8.80 0.60
C LEU A 30 -3.16 10.07 1.09
N VAL A 31 -3.12 10.25 2.41
CA VAL A 31 -2.46 11.38 3.08
C VAL A 31 -1.44 10.84 4.06
N GLY A 32 -0.19 11.26 3.91
CA GLY A 32 0.92 10.83 4.79
C GLY A 32 1.46 9.42 4.51
N ALA A 33 0.90 8.71 3.52
CA ALA A 33 1.36 7.42 3.04
C ALA A 33 1.17 7.29 1.52
N ALA A 34 1.95 6.44 0.87
CA ALA A 34 1.84 6.14 -0.56
C ALA A 34 2.26 4.68 -0.85
N PHE A 35 1.62 4.08 -1.85
CA PHE A 35 2.08 2.83 -2.46
C PHE A 35 3.35 3.09 -3.27
N CYS A 36 4.36 2.27 -3.00
CA CYS A 36 5.67 2.31 -3.67
C CYS A 36 6.08 0.90 -4.10
N ILE A 37 7.02 0.84 -5.04
CA ILE A 37 7.68 -0.40 -5.46
C ILE A 37 8.98 -0.52 -4.66
N GLY A 38 9.13 -1.63 -3.95
CA GLY A 38 10.30 -1.99 -3.17
C GLY A 38 11.22 -2.98 -3.89
N GLU A 39 12.05 -3.67 -3.13
CA GLU A 39 12.89 -4.76 -3.65
C GLU A 39 12.02 -5.89 -4.21
N GLU A 40 12.58 -6.63 -5.19
CA GLU A 40 11.88 -7.71 -5.89
C GLU A 40 10.53 -7.28 -6.49
N ASP A 41 10.38 -5.99 -6.83
CA ASP A 41 9.13 -5.38 -7.31
C ASP A 41 7.93 -5.53 -6.36
N ALA A 42 8.19 -5.77 -5.07
CA ALA A 42 7.16 -5.85 -4.06
C ALA A 42 6.43 -4.51 -3.87
N VAL A 43 5.14 -4.58 -3.57
CA VAL A 43 4.34 -3.41 -3.25
C VAL A 43 4.43 -3.12 -1.76
N LEU A 44 4.95 -1.95 -1.45
CA LEU A 44 5.03 -1.41 -0.10
C LEU A 44 4.03 -0.28 0.08
N LEU A 45 3.54 -0.09 1.30
CA LEU A 45 2.89 1.15 1.71
C LEU A 45 3.83 1.88 2.66
N VAL A 46 4.28 3.06 2.25
CA VAL A 46 5.35 3.80 2.91
C VAL A 46 4.82 5.16 3.33
N GLY A 47 5.18 5.61 4.53
CA GLY A 47 4.79 6.92 5.03
C GLY A 47 5.85 7.51 5.96
N ALA A 48 5.75 8.82 6.16
CA ALA A 48 6.69 9.54 6.99
C ALA A 48 6.05 10.78 7.63
N VAL A 49 6.31 11.00 8.91
CA VAL A 49 5.83 12.16 9.67
C VAL A 49 6.98 12.80 10.45
N PRO A 50 6.88 14.08 10.85
CA PRO A 50 7.86 14.67 11.76
C PRO A 50 7.95 13.86 13.06
N ALA A 51 9.17 13.54 13.50
CA ALA A 51 9.33 12.74 14.73
C ALA A 51 8.78 13.46 15.98
N THR A 52 8.71 14.80 15.93
CA THR A 52 8.16 15.65 16.98
C THR A 52 6.64 15.60 17.10
N THR A 53 5.93 15.06 16.11
CA THR A 53 4.46 14.93 16.12
C THR A 53 4.01 13.52 16.49
N VAL A 54 4.94 12.61 16.83
CA VAL A 54 4.59 11.24 17.19
C VAL A 54 4.09 11.21 18.63
N ASP A 55 2.80 10.92 18.76
CA ASP A 55 2.11 10.62 20.01
C ASP A 55 1.11 9.46 19.76
N ASP A 56 0.38 9.04 20.80
CA ASP A 56 -0.54 7.91 20.71
C ASP A 56 -1.67 8.16 19.68
N ALA A 57 -2.14 9.40 19.53
CA ALA A 57 -3.21 9.74 18.60
C ALA A 57 -2.71 9.73 17.15
N GLU A 58 -1.49 10.23 16.92
CA GLU A 58 -0.84 10.18 15.63
C GLU A 58 -0.54 8.73 15.19
N LEU A 59 -0.09 7.88 16.12
CA LEU A 59 0.13 6.47 15.86
C LEU A 59 -1.18 5.75 15.48
N ASP A 60 -2.27 5.99 16.22
CA ASP A 60 -3.59 5.42 15.89
C ASP A 60 -4.06 5.87 14.50
N ARG A 61 -3.88 7.16 14.17
CA ARG A 61 -4.21 7.70 12.85
C ARG A 61 -3.39 7.05 11.72
N ILE A 62 -2.08 6.84 11.93
CA ILE A 62 -1.21 6.15 10.98
C ILE A 62 -1.70 4.72 10.78
N LEU A 63 -1.94 3.97 11.86
CA LEU A 63 -2.42 2.59 11.80
C LEU A 63 -3.78 2.48 11.08
N GLY A 64 -4.73 3.37 11.39
CA GLY A 64 -6.03 3.43 10.72
C GLY A 64 -5.93 3.74 9.22
N THR A 65 -5.00 4.63 8.84
CA THR A 65 -4.72 4.96 7.43
C THR A 65 -4.14 3.75 6.69
N VAL A 66 -3.14 3.08 7.30
CA VAL A 66 -2.50 1.88 6.73
C VAL A 66 -3.51 0.75 6.56
N TRP A 67 -4.29 0.45 7.59
CA TRP A 67 -5.34 -0.58 7.55
C TRP A 67 -6.36 -0.31 6.44
N THR A 68 -6.88 0.91 6.37
CA THR A 68 -7.89 1.29 5.38
C THR A 68 -7.32 1.23 3.96
N ALA A 69 -6.07 1.66 3.75
CA ALA A 69 -5.41 1.61 2.46
C ALA A 69 -5.24 0.17 1.97
N ILE A 70 -4.80 -0.73 2.85
CA ILE A 70 -4.62 -2.16 2.54
C ILE A 70 -5.96 -2.80 2.21
N GLU A 71 -6.98 -2.67 3.08
CA GLU A 71 -8.31 -3.28 2.88
C GLU A 71 -8.94 -2.88 1.54
N ARG A 72 -8.86 -1.59 1.18
CA ARG A 72 -9.38 -1.10 -0.09
C ARG A 72 -8.54 -1.62 -1.27
N CYS A 73 -7.24 -1.80 -1.08
CA CYS A 73 -6.32 -2.19 -2.14
C CYS A 73 -6.30 -3.66 -2.47
N PHE A 74 -6.34 -4.50 -1.44
CA PHE A 74 -5.94 -5.89 -1.51
C PHE A 74 -6.75 -6.69 -2.53
N ARG A 75 -8.09 -6.74 -2.39
CA ARG A 75 -8.92 -7.58 -3.26
C ARG A 75 -8.85 -7.19 -4.75
N PRO A 76 -9.00 -5.90 -5.14
CA PRO A 76 -8.85 -5.55 -6.54
C PRO A 76 -7.45 -5.79 -7.07
N ALA A 77 -6.40 -5.53 -6.27
CA ALA A 77 -5.02 -5.76 -6.69
C ALA A 77 -4.74 -7.26 -6.93
N LEU A 78 -5.24 -8.14 -6.06
CA LEU A 78 -5.14 -9.59 -6.26
C LEU A 78 -5.84 -10.06 -7.55
N ARG A 79 -7.03 -9.53 -7.83
CA ARG A 79 -7.77 -9.86 -9.05
C ARG A 79 -7.07 -9.41 -10.34
N ILE A 80 -6.21 -8.41 -10.27
CA ILE A 80 -5.46 -7.91 -11.42
C ILE A 80 -4.11 -8.65 -11.54
N GLY A 81 -3.35 -8.70 -10.45
CA GLY A 81 -1.96 -9.16 -10.45
C GLY A 81 -1.77 -10.66 -10.25
N PHE A 82 -2.81 -11.39 -9.81
CA PHE A 82 -2.70 -12.79 -9.38
C PHE A 82 -3.95 -13.61 -9.75
N ALA A 83 -4.70 -13.19 -10.77
CA ALA A 83 -5.99 -13.79 -11.14
C ALA A 83 -5.95 -15.32 -11.24
N SER A 84 -4.88 -15.88 -11.80
CA SER A 84 -4.69 -17.33 -11.96
C SER A 84 -4.61 -18.10 -10.64
N ARG A 85 -4.13 -17.47 -9.55
CA ARG A 85 -4.02 -18.11 -8.21
C ARG A 85 -5.32 -18.12 -7.42
N PHE A 86 -6.29 -17.31 -7.83
CA PHE A 86 -7.59 -17.16 -7.15
C PHE A 86 -8.76 -17.65 -8.00
N MET A 87 -8.49 -18.36 -9.10
CA MET A 87 -9.48 -19.15 -9.83
C MET A 87 -9.69 -20.48 -9.08
N GLY A 88 -10.54 -20.42 -8.05
CA GLY A 88 -10.99 -21.56 -7.24
C GLY A 88 -12.29 -21.22 -6.54
#